data_AF-F3AUL5-F1
#
_entry.id   AF-F3AUL5-F1
#
_cell.length_a   1.000
_cell.length_b   1.000
_cell.length_c   1.000
_cell.angle_alpha   90.00
_cell.angle_beta   90.00
_cell.angle_gamma   90.00
#
_symmetry.space_group_name_H-M   'P 1'
#
loop_
_entity.id
_entity.type
_entity.pdbx_description
1 polymer ?
#
loop_
_entity_poly.entity_id
_entity_poly.type
_entity_poly.pdbx_seq_one_letter_code
_entity_poly.pdbx_strand_id
1 'polypeptide(L)'
;MFVSSKDVAEVMGKRHDNLLRAIRKYIVALGDEAGNYFVEEGTGRKAYFKVTLAGCELLAGRIIGKAGDEFRGWYRAAFGAGEPVQIVPKQEEIAAVKEYAVSEVAEMLGMSERSVYRNIQSGKLEAIEREVMIPTVKKFITEEALEEFKAKREVS
;
A
#
# COMPACT_ATOMS: atom_id res chain seq x y z
N MET A 1 -3.94 13.46 24.09
CA MET A 1 -5.16 12.65 23.89
C MET A 1 -4.77 11.18 24.04
N PHE A 2 -5.57 10.35 24.70
CA PHE A 2 -5.28 8.92 24.90
C PHE A 2 -6.58 8.12 24.79
N VAL A 3 -6.48 6.86 24.36
CA VAL A 3 -7.58 5.89 24.41
C VAL A 3 -7.27 4.77 25.39
N SER A 4 -8.30 4.17 25.96
CA SER A 4 -8.15 3.05 26.88
C SER A 4 -7.78 1.77 26.12
N SER A 5 -6.89 0.96 26.69
CA SER A 5 -6.62 -0.39 26.18
C SER A 5 -7.87 -1.28 26.13
N LYS A 6 -8.92 -1.00 26.89
CA LYS A 6 -10.20 -1.74 26.80
C LYS A 6 -10.92 -1.45 25.49
N ASP A 7 -11.08 -0.18 25.14
CA ASP A 7 -11.74 0.27 23.93
C ASP A 7 -10.99 -0.24 22.69
N VAL A 8 -9.65 -0.16 22.73
CA VAL A 8 -8.78 -0.73 21.69
C VAL A 8 -9.01 -2.24 21.52
N ALA A 9 -9.15 -2.99 22.62
CA ALA A 9 -9.38 -4.43 22.56
C ALA A 9 -10.75 -4.77 21.97
N GLU A 10 -11.77 -4.02 22.34
CA GLU A 10 -13.14 -4.17 21.83
C GLU A 10 -13.21 -3.96 20.32
N VAL A 11 -12.62 -2.87 19.82
CA VAL A 11 -12.59 -2.54 18.39
C VAL A 11 -11.76 -3.55 17.60
N MET A 12 -10.64 -4.02 18.16
CA MET A 12 -9.83 -5.05 17.52
C MET A 12 -10.49 -6.45 17.55
N GLY A 13 -11.63 -6.61 18.24
CA GLY A 13 -12.29 -7.91 18.43
C GLY A 13 -11.43 -8.91 19.21
N LYS A 14 -10.55 -8.44 20.10
CA LYS A 14 -9.62 -9.28 20.87
C LYS A 14 -9.94 -9.23 22.35
N ARG A 15 -9.67 -10.33 23.06
CA ARG A 15 -9.70 -10.33 24.53
C ARG A 15 -8.72 -9.30 25.07
N HIS A 16 -9.16 -8.49 26.05
CA HIS A 16 -8.33 -7.47 26.69
C HIS A 16 -7.03 -8.06 27.26
N ASP A 17 -7.10 -9.23 27.90
CA ASP A 17 -5.91 -9.95 28.42
C ASP A 17 -4.85 -10.23 27.33
N ASN A 18 -5.29 -10.60 26.12
CA ASN A 18 -4.40 -10.88 25.00
C ASN A 18 -3.73 -9.60 24.50
N LEU A 19 -4.48 -8.50 24.46
CA LEU A 19 -3.92 -7.19 24.10
C LEU A 19 -2.90 -6.72 25.14
N LEU A 20 -3.21 -6.81 26.44
CA LEU A 20 -2.26 -6.44 27.50
C LEU A 20 -0.96 -7.26 27.42
N ARG A 21 -1.07 -8.56 27.11
CA ARG A 21 0.10 -9.42 26.88
C ARG A 21 0.92 -8.98 25.67
N ALA A 22 0.28 -8.57 24.58
CA ALA A 22 0.95 -8.05 23.40
C ALA A 22 1.65 -6.70 23.70
N ILE A 23 0.96 -5.78 24.37
CA ILE A 23 1.51 -4.48 24.78
C ILE A 23 2.76 -4.66 25.63
N ARG A 24 2.74 -5.54 26.64
CA ARG A 24 3.93 -5.83 27.46
C ARG A 24 5.11 -6.34 26.63
N LYS A 25 4.87 -7.18 25.62
CA LYS A 25 5.92 -7.62 24.68
C LYS A 25 6.44 -6.45 23.85
N TYR A 26 5.57 -5.54 23.41
CA TYR A 26 5.99 -4.36 22.66
C TYR A 26 6.79 -3.39 23.53
N ILE A 27 6.42 -3.21 24.79
CA ILE A 27 7.20 -2.40 25.74
C ILE A 27 8.63 -2.96 25.86
N VAL A 28 8.77 -4.28 26.01
CA VAL A 28 10.09 -4.93 26.07
C VAL A 28 10.87 -4.75 24.76
N ALA A 29 10.21 -4.82 23.60
CA ALA A 29 10.86 -4.66 22.30
C ALA A 29 11.24 -3.21 21.97
N LEU A 30 10.46 -2.23 22.45
CA LEU A 30 10.68 -0.80 22.22
C LEU A 30 11.66 -0.18 23.22
N GLY A 31 11.86 -0.81 24.38
CA GLY A 31 12.75 -0.30 25.42
C GLY A 31 12.31 1.07 25.92
N ASP A 32 13.24 2.03 25.96
CA ASP A 32 13.02 3.38 26.50
C ASP A 32 11.98 4.19 25.71
N GLU A 33 11.77 3.86 24.43
CA GLU A 33 10.78 4.54 23.59
C GLU A 33 9.33 4.11 23.88
N ALA A 34 9.13 3.04 24.66
CA ALA A 34 7.82 2.47 24.90
C ALA A 34 6.80 3.47 25.48
N GLY A 35 7.27 4.42 26.31
CA GLY A 35 6.44 5.45 26.92
C GLY A 35 5.77 6.40 25.92
N ASN A 36 6.30 6.51 24.70
CA ASN A 36 5.70 7.31 23.62
C ASN A 36 4.43 6.64 23.03
N TYR A 37 4.32 5.32 23.17
CA TYR A 37 3.26 4.50 22.58
C TYR A 37 2.23 4.05 23.63
N PHE A 38 2.73 3.63 24.79
CA PHE A 38 1.93 3.03 25.84
C PHE A 38 2.28 3.66 27.19
N VAL A 39 1.27 4.18 27.88
CA VAL A 39 1.41 4.72 29.22
C VAL A 39 0.72 3.75 30.18
N GLU A 40 1.48 3.16 31.09
CA GLU A 40 0.92 2.26 32.11
C GLU A 40 0.18 3.06 33.19
N GLU A 41 -1.05 2.67 33.48
CA GLU A 41 -1.83 3.18 34.59
C GLU A 41 -2.28 2.05 35.52
N GLY A 42 -2.10 2.28 36.81
CA GLY A 42 -2.37 1.30 37.86
C GLY A 42 -1.12 0.54 38.28
N THR A 43 -1.30 -0.34 39.27
CA THR A 43 -0.20 -1.08 39.91
C THR A 43 -0.51 -2.57 39.93
N GLY A 44 0.50 -3.38 39.57
CA GLY A 44 0.44 -4.83 39.63
C GLY A 44 -0.57 -5.47 38.67
N ARG A 45 -1.38 -6.42 39.15
CA ARG A 45 -2.29 -7.24 38.30
C ARG A 45 -3.44 -6.45 37.66
N LYS A 46 -3.71 -5.23 38.12
CA LYS A 46 -4.76 -4.36 37.57
C LYS A 46 -4.21 -3.27 36.66
N ALA A 47 -2.94 -3.33 36.28
CA ALA A 47 -2.37 -2.36 35.35
C ALA A 47 -3.10 -2.41 33.99
N TYR A 48 -3.59 -1.26 33.55
CA TYR A 48 -4.18 -1.02 32.25
C TYR A 48 -3.32 -0.01 31.49
N PHE A 49 -3.33 -0.05 30.17
CA PHE A 49 -2.55 0.89 29.36
C PHE A 49 -3.46 1.94 28.75
N LYS A 50 -2.99 3.18 28.78
CA LYS A 50 -3.41 4.25 27.88
C LYS A 50 -2.57 4.16 26.61
N VAL A 51 -3.24 4.16 25.47
CA VAL A 51 -2.60 4.04 24.16
C VAL A 51 -2.61 5.42 23.49
N THR A 52 -1.47 5.86 22.98
CA THR A 52 -1.34 7.10 22.22
C THR A 52 -1.77 6.90 20.76
N LEU A 53 -1.83 7.99 19.99
CA LEU A 53 -2.07 7.91 18.54
C LEU A 53 -1.00 7.04 17.86
N ALA A 54 0.28 7.29 18.17
CA ALA A 54 1.40 6.49 17.67
C ALA A 54 1.30 5.02 18.12
N GLY A 55 0.84 4.77 19.36
CA GLY A 55 0.55 3.42 19.85
C GLY A 55 -0.52 2.71 19.01
N CYS A 56 -1.59 3.43 18.63
CA CYS A 56 -2.63 2.88 17.77
C CYS A 56 -2.13 2.60 16.35
N GLU A 57 -1.30 3.49 15.78
CA GLU A 57 -0.66 3.27 14.47
C GLU A 57 0.25 2.04 14.48
N LEU A 58 1.04 1.87 15.54
CA LEU A 58 1.92 0.72 15.74
C LEU A 58 1.14 -0.59 15.86
N LEU A 59 -0.02 -0.57 16.52
CA LEU A 59 -0.92 -1.72 16.60
C LEU A 59 -1.58 -2.01 15.24
N ALA A 60 -2.04 -0.97 14.54
CA ALA A 60 -2.70 -1.09 13.24
C ALA A 60 -1.77 -1.60 12.14
N GLY A 61 -0.48 -1.21 12.14
CA GLY A 61 0.52 -1.71 11.19
C GLY A 61 0.72 -3.23 11.23
N ARG A 62 0.31 -3.88 12.32
CA ARG A 62 0.40 -5.35 12.49
C ARG A 62 -0.89 -6.09 12.17
N ILE A 63 -1.98 -5.39 11.91
CA ILE A 63 -3.25 -5.97 11.48
C ILE A 63 -3.36 -5.79 9.97
N ILE A 64 -3.44 -6.91 9.24
CA ILE A 64 -3.60 -6.91 7.79
C ILE A 64 -5.06 -7.16 7.44
N GLY A 65 -5.55 -6.46 6.42
CA GLY A 65 -6.92 -6.62 5.91
C GLY A 65 -7.95 -5.74 6.61
N LYS A 66 -9.24 -6.04 6.36
CA LYS A 66 -10.39 -5.20 6.73
C LYS A 66 -10.42 -4.78 8.20
N ALA A 67 -10.09 -5.69 9.12
CA ALA A 67 -10.05 -5.39 10.55
C ALA A 67 -8.99 -4.33 10.92
N GLY A 68 -7.88 -4.26 10.17
CA GLY A 68 -6.87 -3.22 10.34
C GLY A 68 -7.36 -1.86 9.84
N ASP A 69 -8.11 -1.84 8.74
CA ASP A 69 -8.66 -0.61 8.16
C ASP A 69 -9.78 -0.03 9.03
N GLU A 70 -10.66 -0.88 9.58
CA GLU A 70 -11.68 -0.49 10.56
C GLU A 70 -11.05 0.11 11.82
N PHE A 71 -10.01 -0.54 12.37
CA PHE A 71 -9.29 -0.04 13.53
C PHE A 71 -8.63 1.33 13.24
N ARG A 72 -8.05 1.52 12.04
CA ARG A 72 -7.49 2.80 11.59
C ARG A 72 -8.53 3.91 11.49
N GLY A 73 -9.71 3.60 10.96
CA GLY A 73 -10.82 4.55 10.94
C GLY A 73 -11.24 4.96 12.34
N TRP A 74 -11.38 3.97 13.24
CA TRP A 74 -11.82 4.20 14.61
C TRP A 74 -10.87 5.10 15.40
N TYR A 75 -9.57 4.80 15.47
CA TYR A 75 -8.68 5.62 16.30
C TYR A 75 -8.48 7.02 15.70
N ARG A 76 -8.51 7.20 14.37
CA ARG A 76 -8.45 8.56 13.80
C ARG A 76 -9.65 9.39 14.22
N ALA A 77 -10.85 8.81 14.18
CA ALA A 77 -12.06 9.46 14.67
C ALA A 77 -11.99 9.75 16.18
N ALA A 78 -11.55 8.79 17.00
CA ALA A 78 -11.45 8.94 18.46
C ALA A 78 -10.47 10.03 18.89
N PHE A 79 -9.41 10.26 18.11
CA PHE A 79 -8.41 11.30 18.40
C PHE A 79 -8.71 12.64 17.72
N GLY A 80 -9.80 12.77 16.95
CA GLY A 80 -10.12 13.98 16.21
C GLY A 80 -9.12 14.29 15.08
N ALA A 81 -8.32 13.31 14.67
CA ALA A 81 -7.46 13.40 13.50
C ALA A 81 -8.37 13.28 12.27
N GLY A 82 -8.88 14.43 11.84
CA GLY A 82 -9.88 14.59 10.79
C GLY A 82 -9.59 13.79 9.53
N GLU A 83 -10.69 13.25 9.00
CA GLU A 83 -10.93 12.62 7.71
C GLU A 83 -10.03 11.44 7.30
N PRO A 84 -10.62 10.38 6.72
CA PRO A 84 -9.83 9.37 6.05
C PRO A 84 -9.10 10.07 4.91
N VAL A 85 -7.78 10.26 5.05
CA VAL A 85 -6.95 10.16 3.85
C VAL A 85 -7.21 8.76 3.36
N GLN A 86 -8.12 8.64 2.39
CA GLN A 86 -8.21 7.46 1.56
C GLN A 86 -6.77 7.25 1.12
N ILE A 87 -6.15 6.19 1.64
CA ILE A 87 -5.03 5.58 0.95
C ILE A 87 -5.71 4.88 -0.24
N VAL A 88 -6.26 5.68 -1.17
CA VAL A 88 -6.06 5.40 -2.58
C VAL A 88 -4.56 5.12 -2.63
N PRO A 89 -4.11 3.95 -3.14
CA PRO A 89 -2.69 3.74 -3.33
C PRO A 89 -2.19 5.02 -3.98
N LYS A 90 -1.40 5.78 -3.21
CA LYS A 90 -0.73 6.95 -3.70
C LYS A 90 0.19 6.30 -4.71
N GLN A 91 -0.26 6.24 -5.97
CA GLN A 91 0.64 6.43 -7.08
C GLN A 91 1.42 7.63 -6.59
N GLU A 92 2.63 7.36 -6.11
CA GLU A 92 3.58 8.41 -5.90
C GLU A 92 3.46 9.22 -7.19
N GLU A 93 3.03 10.46 -7.06
CA GLU A 93 3.40 11.48 -8.02
C GLU A 93 4.92 11.57 -7.88
N ILE A 94 5.62 10.54 -8.37
CA ILE A 94 6.85 10.69 -9.10
C ILE A 94 6.44 11.75 -10.11
N ALA A 95 6.85 13.00 -9.85
CA ALA A 95 6.72 14.09 -10.79
C ALA A 95 6.97 13.48 -12.17
N ALA A 96 5.96 13.45 -13.03
CA ALA A 96 5.93 12.62 -14.21
C ALA A 96 7.21 12.84 -15.04
N VAL A 97 8.24 12.04 -14.75
CA VAL A 97 9.39 11.92 -15.61
C VAL A 97 8.79 11.14 -16.76
N LYS A 98 8.38 11.87 -17.79
CA LYS A 98 7.90 11.27 -19.03
C LYS A 98 9.09 10.49 -19.59
N GLU A 99 9.13 9.21 -19.25
CA GLU A 99 10.04 8.26 -19.85
C GLU A 99 9.52 8.05 -21.28
N TYR A 100 10.25 8.58 -22.26
CA TYR A 100 9.92 8.40 -23.66
C TYR A 100 10.61 7.14 -24.18
N ALA A 101 9.89 6.34 -24.94
CA ALA A 101 10.50 5.23 -25.66
C ALA A 101 11.49 5.76 -26.71
N VAL A 102 12.49 4.96 -27.08
CA VAL A 102 13.50 5.34 -28.10
C VAL A 102 12.83 5.73 -29.42
N SER A 103 11.71 5.08 -29.77
CA SER A 103 10.89 5.41 -30.94
C SER A 103 10.24 6.79 -30.85
N GLU A 104 9.70 7.17 -29.69
CA GLU A 104 9.09 8.49 -29.47
C GLU A 104 10.15 9.60 -29.48
N VAL A 105 11.33 9.33 -28.91
CA VAL A 105 12.48 10.25 -28.98
C VAL A 105 12.96 10.42 -30.43
N ALA A 106 12.94 9.36 -31.23
CA ALA A 106 13.28 9.42 -32.65
C ALA A 106 12.31 10.31 -33.44
N GLU A 107 10.99 10.16 -33.19
CA GLU A 107 9.97 11.02 -33.79
C GLU A 107 10.08 12.47 -33.33
N MET A 108 10.23 12.73 -32.02
CA MET A 108 10.35 14.09 -31.49
C MET A 108 11.58 14.84 -32.01
N LEU A 109 12.71 14.13 -32.19
CA LEU A 109 13.95 14.72 -32.69
C LEU A 109 14.07 14.68 -34.21
N GLY A 110 13.09 14.09 -34.93
CA GLY A 110 13.15 13.92 -36.38
C GLY A 110 14.35 13.10 -36.86
N MET A 111 14.85 12.19 -36.03
CA MET A 111 16.03 11.36 -36.31
C MET A 111 15.61 9.89 -36.47
N SER A 112 16.44 9.09 -37.16
CA SER A 112 16.24 7.64 -37.15
C SER A 112 16.55 7.05 -35.78
N GLU A 113 15.84 5.99 -35.38
CA GLU A 113 16.07 5.26 -34.12
C GLU A 113 17.55 4.86 -33.95
N ARG A 114 18.20 4.47 -35.06
CA ARG A 114 19.62 4.12 -35.10
C ARG A 114 20.54 5.28 -34.67
N SER A 115 20.17 6.52 -34.97
CA SER A 115 20.91 7.71 -34.53
C SER A 115 20.71 7.96 -33.04
N VAL A 116 19.50 7.72 -32.52
CA VAL A 116 19.19 7.81 -31.08
C VAL A 116 20.02 6.78 -30.30
N TYR A 117 20.07 5.51 -30.73
CA TYR A 117 20.92 4.48 -30.12
C TYR A 117 22.40 4.87 -30.15
N ARG A 118 22.91 5.42 -31.25
CA ARG A 118 24.30 5.89 -31.34
C ARG A 118 24.57 7.03 -30.36
N ASN A 119 23.61 7.93 -30.15
CA ASN A 119 23.75 9.02 -29.19
C ASN A 119 23.73 8.51 -27.74
N ILE A 120 22.95 7.47 -27.44
CA ILE A 120 22.97 6.77 -26.14
C ILE A 120 24.33 6.09 -25.93
N GLN A 121 24.82 5.32 -26.91
CA GLN A 121 26.11 4.63 -26.82
C GLN A 121 27.31 5.58 -26.75
N SER A 122 27.23 6.75 -27.37
CA SER A 122 28.28 7.78 -27.31
C SER A 122 28.18 8.66 -26.06
N GLY A 123 27.25 8.37 -25.14
CA GLY A 123 27.07 9.10 -23.88
C GLY A 123 26.48 10.51 -24.03
N LYS A 124 25.96 10.86 -25.21
CA LYS A 124 25.29 12.14 -25.45
C LYS A 124 23.85 12.17 -24.94
N LEU A 125 23.25 11.00 -24.73
CA LEU A 125 21.93 10.81 -24.14
C LEU A 125 22.02 9.77 -23.04
N GLU A 126 21.65 10.15 -21.82
CA GLU A 126 21.56 9.22 -20.70
C GLU A 126 20.28 8.40 -20.84
N ALA A 127 20.41 7.08 -20.86
CA ALA A 127 19.29 6.15 -20.91
C ALA A 127 19.38 5.18 -19.72
N ILE A 128 18.22 4.85 -19.14
CA ILE A 128 18.11 3.86 -18.07
C ILE A 128 17.56 2.58 -18.68
N GLU A 129 18.33 1.50 -18.63
CA GLU A 129 17.88 0.18 -19.04
C GLU A 129 17.01 -0.43 -17.92
N ARG A 130 15.76 -0.78 -18.24
CA ARG A 130 14.86 -1.52 -17.35
C ARG A 130 14.21 -2.67 -18.10
N GLU A 131 14.15 -3.83 -17.46
CA GLU A 131 13.36 -4.96 -17.96
C GLU A 131 11.88 -4.66 -17.76
N VAL A 132 11.19 -4.34 -18.85
CA VAL A 132 9.74 -4.14 -18.83
C VAL A 132 9.07 -5.49 -19.07
N MET A 133 8.40 -6.03 -18.06
CA MET A 133 7.55 -7.22 -18.23
C MET A 133 6.29 -6.82 -19.01
N ILE A 134 6.29 -7.05 -20.33
CA ILE A 134 5.12 -6.78 -21.17
C ILE A 134 4.02 -7.79 -20.80
N PRO A 135 2.85 -7.35 -20.28
CA PRO A 135 1.75 -8.27 -20.03
C PRO A 135 1.32 -8.93 -21.34
N THR A 136 1.37 -10.26 -21.39
CA THR A 136 0.98 -11.02 -22.58
C THR A 136 -0.54 -11.06 -22.68
N VAL A 137 -1.10 -10.28 -23.61
CA VAL A 137 -2.53 -10.29 -23.90
C VAL A 137 -2.86 -11.56 -24.71
N LYS A 138 -3.50 -12.54 -24.07
CA LYS A 138 -4.11 -13.69 -24.75
C LYS A 138 -5.54 -13.35 -25.14
N LYS A 139 -5.86 -13.50 -26.44
CA LYS A 139 -7.23 -13.37 -26.94
C LYS A 139 -7.95 -14.69 -26.77
N PHE A 140 -9.05 -14.67 -26.02
CA PHE A 140 -9.96 -15.80 -25.89
C PHE A 140 -11.19 -15.52 -26.74
N ILE A 141 -11.62 -16.53 -27.49
CA ILE A 141 -12.83 -16.48 -28.30
C ILE A 141 -13.92 -17.20 -27.49
N THR A 142 -15.07 -16.57 -27.31
CA THR A 142 -16.23 -17.18 -26.66
C THR A 142 -16.88 -18.22 -27.58
N GLU A 143 -17.56 -19.21 -27.00
CA GLU A 143 -18.24 -20.28 -27.76
C GLU A 143 -19.28 -19.70 -28.73
N GLU A 144 -20.05 -18.70 -28.30
CA GLU A 144 -21.03 -17.98 -29.13
C GLU A 144 -20.38 -17.32 -30.35
N ALA A 145 -19.25 -16.63 -30.18
CA ALA A 145 -18.54 -15.98 -31.28
C ALA A 145 -17.93 -17.00 -32.26
N LEU A 146 -17.54 -18.17 -31.76
CA LEU A 146 -17.07 -19.28 -32.59
C LEU A 146 -18.21 -19.91 -33.39
N GLU A 147 -19.37 -20.09 -32.78
CA GLU A 147 -20.57 -20.63 -33.43
C GLU A 147 -21.12 -19.67 -34.49
N GLU A 148 -21.21 -18.37 -34.20
CA GLU A 148 -21.58 -17.37 -35.21
C GLU A 148 -20.61 -17.34 -36.39
N PHE A 149 -19.31 -17.49 -36.14
CA PHE A 149 -18.31 -17.55 -37.21
C PHE A 149 -18.47 -18.82 -38.05
N LYS A 150 -18.76 -19.98 -37.43
CA LYS A 150 -19.03 -21.23 -38.14
C LYS A 150 -20.32 -21.15 -38.96
N ALA A 151 -21.41 -20.66 -38.37
CA ALA A 151 -22.69 -20.50 -39.05
C ALA A 151 -22.59 -19.56 -40.26
N LYS A 152 -21.85 -18.46 -40.15
CA LYS A 152 -21.59 -17.56 -41.29
C LYS A 152 -20.74 -18.22 -42.39
N ARG A 153 -19.92 -19.21 -42.06
CA ARG A 153 -19.05 -19.92 -43.03
C ARG A 153 -19.75 -21.09 -43.71
N GLU A 154 -20.75 -21.70 -43.08
CA GLU A 154 -21.58 -22.76 -43.68
C GLU A 154 -22.65 -22.23 -44.64
N VAL A 155 -22.91 -20.91 -44.62
CA VAL A 155 -23.92 -20.24 -45.47
C VAL A 155 -23.29 -19.56 -46.71
N SER A 156 -21.97 -19.72 -46.94
CA SER A 156 -21.26 -19.34 -48.19
C SER A 156 -20.78 -20.57 -48.94
#